data_AF-A0A453NFR4-F1
#
_entry.id   AF-A0A453NFR4-F1
#
_cell.length_a   1.000
_cell.length_b   1.000
_cell.length_c   1.000
_cell.angle_alpha   90.00
_cell.angle_beta   90.00
_cell.angle_gamma   90.00
#
_symmetry.space_group_name_H-M   'P 1'
#
loop_
_entity.id
_entity.type
_entity.pdbx_description
1 polymer ?
#
loop_
_entity_poly.entity_id
_entity_poly.type
_entity_poly.pdbx_seq_one_letter_code
_entity_poly.pdbx_strand_id
1 'polypeptide(L)'
;MAGRVCLISMGCKKNTFLTQIYETRMKRAKPYFMNFFCAKMTSTQRSESANHLLKGYVPSGSPMHFFVRQYEKMQFDRDSEESYQEKRTKLGGVVLAQNLPIEIHASKIYTRAMFENFGEMLYEGGSYVLVEVVPCREYIARHVKKDSRDKWCKNEFLVQVNELADELKCECGMFEHFGMVCSHALKVMIQLGLQEVPAKHVLKRWTRDARDILPPEFIRSQKDQE
;
A
#
# COMPACT_ATOMS: atom_id res chain seq x y z
N MET A 1 1.82 25.58 6.71
CA MET A 1 2.26 26.74 7.50
C MET A 1 1.40 27.03 8.73
N ALA A 2 0.11 26.65 8.77
CA ALA A 2 -0.81 26.94 9.87
C ALA A 2 -0.37 26.47 11.28
N GLY A 3 0.23 25.28 11.42
CA GLY A 3 0.59 24.76 12.74
C GLY A 3 1.73 25.50 13.46
N ARG A 4 2.67 26.13 12.72
CA ARG A 4 3.77 26.92 13.32
C ARG A 4 3.22 28.24 13.82
N VAL A 5 2.30 28.84 13.06
CA VAL A 5 1.60 30.09 13.40
C VAL A 5 0.75 29.93 14.66
N CYS A 6 0.09 28.78 14.84
CA CYS A 6 -0.70 28.49 16.05
C CYS A 6 0.17 28.34 17.32
N LEU A 7 1.34 27.70 17.22
CA LEU A 7 2.31 27.64 18.33
C LEU A 7 2.89 29.01 18.69
N ILE A 8 2.96 29.92 17.70
CA ILE A 8 3.39 31.31 17.90
C ILE A 8 2.28 32.12 18.59
N SER A 9 1.01 31.94 18.21
CA SER A 9 -0.13 32.71 18.76
C SER A 9 -0.52 32.32 20.19
N MET A 10 -0.21 31.09 20.63
CA MET A 10 -0.51 30.62 22.00
C MET A 10 0.63 30.82 23.00
N GLY A 11 1.73 31.52 22.63
CA GLY A 11 2.85 31.80 23.55
C GLY A 11 3.71 30.58 23.96
N CYS A 12 3.45 29.41 23.38
CA CYS A 12 4.02 28.12 23.79
C CYS A 12 5.42 27.81 23.20
N LYS A 13 6.12 28.77 22.59
CA LYS A 13 7.46 28.56 22.01
C LYS A 13 8.52 28.08 23.02
N LYS A 14 8.35 28.36 24.31
CA LYS A 14 9.31 27.99 25.36
C LYS A 14 9.21 26.53 25.78
N ASN A 15 8.15 25.82 25.39
CA ASN A 15 7.96 24.44 25.79
C ASN A 15 8.68 23.50 24.79
N THR A 16 9.78 22.91 25.24
CA THR A 16 10.61 21.97 24.47
C THR A 16 9.80 20.77 23.97
N PHE A 17 8.84 20.28 24.75
CA PHE A 17 7.97 19.17 24.38
C PHE A 17 7.07 19.49 23.19
N LEU A 18 6.42 20.66 23.18
CA LEU A 18 5.55 21.07 22.07
C LEU A 18 6.35 21.32 20.78
N THR A 19 7.58 21.80 20.91
CA THR A 19 8.50 21.97 19.77
C THR A 19 8.91 20.61 19.19
N GLN A 20 9.29 19.65 20.03
CA GLN A 20 9.65 18.30 19.61
C GLN A 20 8.48 17.55 18.95
N ILE A 21 7.26 17.64 19.51
CA ILE A 21 6.06 17.06 18.88
C ILE A 21 5.81 17.69 17.52
N TYR A 22 5.92 19.02 17.45
CA TYR A 22 5.74 19.74 16.21
C TYR A 22 6.75 19.27 15.17
N GLU A 23 8.04 19.19 15.49
CA GLU A 23 9.09 18.71 14.57
C GLU A 23 8.88 17.25 14.15
N THR A 24 8.45 16.39 15.08
CA THR A 24 8.22 14.96 14.82
C THR A 24 6.94 14.70 14.01
N ARG A 25 6.08 15.70 13.78
CA ARG A 25 4.84 15.55 13.00
C ARG A 25 5.06 14.98 11.60
N MET A 26 6.22 15.28 11.00
CA MET A 26 6.63 14.78 9.68
C MET A 26 6.73 13.25 9.65
N LYS A 27 6.97 12.62 10.81
CA LYS A 27 7.14 11.17 10.95
C LYS A 27 5.86 10.42 11.35
N ARG A 28 4.76 11.13 11.65
CA ARG A 28 3.56 10.53 12.28
C ARG A 28 2.24 10.92 11.64
N ALA A 29 2.14 12.08 11.01
CA ALA A 29 0.91 12.51 10.36
C ALA A 29 0.96 12.26 8.84
N LYS A 30 0.03 11.43 8.34
CA LYS A 30 -0.11 11.02 6.92
C LYS A 30 0.05 12.16 5.90
N PRO A 31 -0.50 13.38 6.11
CA PRO A 31 -0.34 14.48 5.16
C PRO A 31 1.12 14.90 4.90
N TYR A 32 2.04 14.60 5.82
CA TYR A 32 3.44 15.03 5.74
C TYR A 32 4.39 13.99 5.13
N PHE A 33 3.97 12.74 4.99
CA PHE A 33 4.76 11.68 4.36
C PHE A 33 4.00 10.92 3.27
N MET A 34 2.92 11.51 2.75
CA MET A 34 2.13 10.93 1.66
C MET A 34 2.97 10.55 0.43
N ASN A 35 4.09 11.24 0.21
CA ASN A 35 5.00 11.01 -0.91
C ASN A 35 6.07 9.93 -0.63
N PHE A 36 6.04 9.28 0.54
CA PHE A 36 6.98 8.21 0.89
C PHE A 36 6.28 6.86 0.87
N PHE A 37 6.91 5.89 0.20
CA PHE A 37 6.47 4.51 0.20
C PHE A 37 6.57 3.90 1.60
N CYS A 38 5.42 3.52 2.17
CA CYS A 38 5.30 2.97 3.51
C CYS A 38 4.48 1.68 3.57
N ALA A 39 4.03 1.13 2.44
CA ALA A 39 3.24 -0.11 2.37
C ALA A 39 2.03 -0.14 3.34
N LYS A 40 1.29 0.99 3.44
CA LYS A 40 0.12 1.19 4.35
C LYS A 40 0.49 1.27 5.85
N MET A 41 1.78 1.20 6.20
CA MET A 41 2.27 1.31 7.57
C MET A 41 2.47 2.77 7.96
N THR A 42 1.91 3.22 9.09
CA THR A 42 1.87 4.65 9.46
C THR A 42 2.66 4.95 10.76
N SER A 43 3.28 3.95 11.39
CA SER A 43 3.90 4.06 12.73
C SER A 43 4.80 2.86 13.10
N THR A 44 4.89 2.52 14.39
CA THR A 44 5.60 1.37 15.00
C THR A 44 5.04 -0.01 14.62
N GLN A 45 4.03 -0.07 13.73
CA GLN A 45 3.43 -1.32 13.27
C GLN A 45 4.46 -2.37 12.81
N ARG A 46 5.57 -1.93 12.18
CA ARG A 46 6.65 -2.84 11.75
C ARG A 46 7.35 -3.51 12.91
N SER A 47 7.72 -2.75 13.93
CA SER A 47 8.39 -3.30 15.12
C SER A 47 7.41 -4.09 15.98
N GLU A 48 6.15 -3.66 16.07
CA GLU A 48 5.12 -4.34 16.85
C GLU A 48 4.78 -5.70 16.26
N SER A 49 4.60 -5.80 14.94
CA SER A 49 4.33 -7.08 14.26
C SER A 49 5.52 -8.03 14.35
N ALA A 50 6.74 -7.52 14.14
CA ALA A 50 7.96 -8.31 14.29
C ALA A 50 8.12 -8.82 15.74
N ASN A 51 7.91 -7.95 16.73
CA ASN A 51 7.98 -8.32 18.14
C ASN A 51 6.88 -9.32 18.52
N HIS A 52 5.66 -9.15 18.00
CA HIS A 52 4.57 -10.09 18.22
C HIS A 52 4.90 -11.48 17.66
N LEU A 53 5.41 -11.53 16.42
CA LEU A 53 5.88 -12.77 15.82
C LEU A 53 6.97 -13.43 16.69
N LEU A 54 8.00 -12.66 17.07
CA LEU A 54 9.14 -13.16 17.83
C LEU A 54 8.73 -13.70 19.21
N LYS A 55 7.78 -13.05 19.88
CA LYS A 55 7.21 -13.52 21.17
C LYS A 55 6.48 -14.87 21.04
N GLY A 56 5.99 -15.23 19.85
CA GLY A 56 5.41 -16.55 19.60
C GLY A 56 6.43 -17.68 19.58
N TYR A 57 7.71 -17.37 19.29
CA TYR A 57 8.80 -18.34 19.18
C TYR A 57 9.71 -18.34 20.41
N VAL A 58 9.94 -17.16 21.00
CA VAL A 58 10.93 -16.95 22.07
C VAL A 58 10.23 -16.52 23.37
N PRO A 59 10.21 -17.38 24.41
CA PRO A 59 9.76 -17.00 25.75
C PRO A 59 10.62 -15.89 26.36
N SER A 60 10.01 -15.06 27.20
CA SER A 60 10.74 -14.03 27.95
C SER A 60 11.79 -14.65 28.88
N GLY A 61 13.00 -14.10 28.89
CA GLY A 61 14.10 -14.58 29.73
C GLY A 61 14.88 -15.78 29.16
N SER A 62 14.67 -16.13 27.89
CA SER A 62 15.42 -17.20 27.23
C SER A 62 16.92 -16.90 27.13
N PRO A 63 17.81 -17.88 27.39
CA PRO A 63 19.24 -17.71 27.18
C PRO A 63 19.57 -17.57 25.67
N MET A 64 20.68 -16.90 25.35
CA MET A 64 21.02 -16.54 23.95
C MET A 64 21.10 -17.73 22.99
N HIS A 65 21.64 -18.87 23.42
CA HIS A 65 21.72 -20.07 22.55
C HIS A 65 20.33 -20.61 22.18
N PHE A 66 19.36 -20.50 23.08
CA PHE A 66 17.97 -20.89 22.83
C PHE A 66 17.30 -19.90 21.87
N PHE A 67 17.58 -18.60 22.02
CA PHE A 67 17.11 -17.57 21.10
C PHE A 67 17.57 -17.86 19.65
N VAL A 68 18.86 -18.15 19.44
CA VAL A 68 19.40 -18.41 18.09
C VAL A 68 18.67 -19.60 17.44
N ARG A 69 18.51 -20.71 18.16
CA ARG A 69 17.82 -21.89 17.64
C ARG A 69 16.35 -21.63 17.30
N GLN A 70 15.63 -20.88 18.15
CA GLN A 70 14.24 -20.51 17.86
C GLN A 70 14.12 -19.51 16.71
N TYR A 71 15.10 -18.62 16.56
CA TYR A 71 15.15 -17.69 15.45
C TYR A 71 15.39 -18.40 14.11
N GLU A 72 16.32 -19.35 14.06
CA GLU A 72 16.53 -20.22 12.88
C GLU A 72 15.26 -20.98 12.50
N LYS A 73 14.57 -21.54 13.49
CA LYS A 73 13.27 -22.19 13.27
C LYS A 73 12.22 -21.21 12.72
N MET A 74 12.12 -20.01 13.29
CA MET A 74 11.21 -18.97 12.81
C MET A 74 11.51 -18.61 11.35
N GLN A 75 12.78 -18.48 10.98
CA GLN A 75 13.20 -18.21 9.61
C GLN A 75 12.79 -19.35 8.66
N PHE A 76 13.04 -20.61 9.05
CA PHE A 76 12.62 -21.77 8.27
C PHE A 76 11.10 -21.82 8.06
N ASP A 77 10.31 -21.60 9.12
CA ASP A 77 8.84 -21.57 9.02
C ASP A 77 8.37 -20.45 8.08
N ARG A 78 9.03 -19.28 8.13
CA ARG A 78 8.74 -18.14 7.27
C ARG A 78 9.04 -18.44 5.80
N ASP A 79 10.18 -19.06 5.51
CA ASP A 79 10.58 -19.42 4.15
C ASP A 79 9.67 -20.50 3.57
N SER A 80 9.27 -21.48 4.40
CA SER A 80 8.28 -22.52 4.07
C SER A 80 6.92 -21.91 3.70
N GLU A 81 6.41 -21.00 4.54
CA GLU A 81 5.13 -20.31 4.29
C GLU A 81 5.19 -19.45 3.02
N GLU A 82 6.30 -18.74 2.79
CA GLU A 82 6.47 -17.96 1.56
C GLU A 82 6.48 -18.86 0.31
N SER A 83 7.19 -19.99 0.36
CA SER A 83 7.19 -21.00 -0.71
C SER A 83 5.79 -21.55 -0.97
N TYR A 84 5.02 -21.80 0.08
CA TYR A 84 3.63 -22.24 -0.02
C TYR A 84 2.75 -21.19 -0.72
N GLN A 85 2.84 -19.91 -0.32
CA GLN A 85 2.06 -18.83 -0.95
C GLN A 85 2.48 -18.59 -2.41
N GLU A 86 3.75 -18.75 -2.73
CA GLU A 86 4.26 -18.67 -4.11
C GLU A 86 3.67 -19.79 -4.97
N LYS A 87 3.72 -21.05 -4.49
CA LYS A 87 3.10 -22.20 -5.17
C LYS A 87 1.61 -21.98 -5.38
N ARG A 88 0.90 -21.48 -4.37
CA ARG A 88 -0.52 -21.13 -4.48
C ARG A 88 -0.81 -20.04 -5.49
N THR A 89 0.07 -19.05 -5.61
CA THR A 89 -0.07 -17.97 -6.60
C THR A 89 0.17 -18.48 -8.02
N LYS A 90 1.12 -19.41 -8.19
CA LYS A 90 1.46 -20.02 -9.49
C LYS A 90 0.39 -21.01 -9.96
N LEU A 91 -0.11 -21.86 -9.06
CA LEU A 91 -1.01 -22.96 -9.38
C LEU A 91 -2.49 -22.63 -9.19
N GLY A 92 -2.80 -21.63 -8.35
CA GLY A 92 -4.17 -21.26 -8.03
C GLY A 92 -4.83 -20.46 -9.14
N GLY A 93 -6.01 -20.92 -9.57
CA GLY A 93 -6.90 -20.13 -10.42
C GLY A 93 -7.35 -18.85 -9.70
N VAL A 94 -7.46 -17.76 -10.46
CA VAL A 94 -8.01 -16.50 -9.97
C VAL A 94 -9.50 -16.45 -10.31
N VAL A 95 -10.33 -16.13 -9.32
CA VAL A 95 -11.76 -15.88 -9.54
C VAL A 95 -11.94 -14.40 -9.81
N LEU A 96 -12.48 -14.07 -10.98
CA LEU A 96 -12.81 -12.69 -11.37
C LEU A 96 -14.19 -12.33 -10.83
N ALA A 97 -14.31 -11.17 -10.20
CA ALA A 97 -15.55 -10.70 -9.61
C ALA A 97 -16.42 -9.92 -10.61
N GLN A 98 -15.80 -9.10 -11.46
CA GLN A 98 -16.52 -8.18 -12.37
C GLN A 98 -16.29 -8.51 -13.86
N ASN A 99 -15.33 -9.40 -14.17
CA ASN A 99 -14.90 -9.72 -15.54
C ASN A 99 -14.46 -8.49 -16.35
N LEU A 100 -13.90 -7.49 -15.68
CA LEU A 100 -13.38 -6.29 -16.34
C LEU A 100 -12.02 -6.60 -17.00
N PRO A 101 -11.70 -6.05 -18.18
CA PRO A 101 -10.39 -6.26 -18.81
C PRO A 101 -9.21 -5.91 -17.90
N ILE A 102 -9.32 -4.80 -17.14
CA ILE A 102 -8.29 -4.37 -16.19
C ILE A 102 -8.12 -5.35 -15.03
N GLU A 103 -9.19 -6.03 -14.61
CA GLU A 103 -9.18 -7.06 -13.58
C GLU A 103 -8.49 -8.34 -14.11
N ILE A 104 -8.77 -8.71 -15.36
CA ILE A 104 -8.10 -9.82 -16.04
C ILE A 104 -6.59 -9.54 -16.12
N HIS A 105 -6.19 -8.34 -16.51
CA HIS A 105 -4.79 -7.94 -16.56
C HIS A 105 -4.13 -7.99 -15.16
N ALA A 106 -4.80 -7.44 -14.14
CA ALA A 106 -4.35 -7.47 -12.75
C ALA A 106 -4.14 -8.91 -12.22
N SER A 107 -5.00 -9.86 -12.60
CA SER A 107 -4.92 -11.27 -12.19
C SER A 107 -3.65 -11.98 -12.67
N LYS A 108 -3.13 -11.55 -13.83
CA LYS A 108 -1.93 -12.11 -14.46
C LYS A 108 -0.65 -11.55 -13.85
N ILE A 109 -0.67 -10.27 -13.48
CA ILE A 109 0.52 -9.54 -13.02
C ILE A 109 0.74 -9.68 -11.52
N TYR A 110 -0.31 -9.52 -10.72
CA TYR A 110 -0.17 -9.43 -9.27
C TYR A 110 -0.06 -10.80 -8.59
N THR A 111 0.60 -10.82 -7.43
CA THR A 111 0.48 -11.94 -6.49
C THR A 111 -0.95 -12.10 -6.01
N ARG A 112 -1.32 -13.28 -5.51
CA ARG A 112 -2.69 -13.55 -5.07
C ARG A 112 -3.20 -12.53 -4.04
N ALA A 113 -2.42 -12.26 -3.00
CA ALA A 113 -2.79 -11.30 -1.96
C ALA A 113 -2.95 -9.87 -2.52
N MET A 114 -2.12 -9.48 -3.49
CA MET A 114 -2.24 -8.17 -4.13
C MET A 114 -3.45 -8.10 -5.06
N PHE A 115 -3.79 -9.19 -5.75
CA PHE A 115 -5.02 -9.26 -6.54
C PHE A 115 -6.28 -9.16 -5.66
N GLU A 116 -6.30 -9.80 -4.49
CA GLU A 116 -7.40 -9.68 -3.52
C GLU A 116 -7.58 -8.23 -3.05
N ASN A 117 -6.48 -7.54 -2.69
CA ASN A 117 -6.51 -6.11 -2.37
C ASN A 117 -6.97 -5.26 -3.57
N PHE A 118 -6.55 -5.59 -4.78
CA PHE A 118 -6.99 -4.88 -5.99
C PHE A 118 -8.51 -5.02 -6.20
N GLY A 119 -9.06 -6.20 -5.93
CA GLY A 119 -10.51 -6.45 -5.94
C GLY A 119 -11.27 -5.60 -4.92
N GLU A 120 -10.73 -5.43 -3.70
CA GLU A 120 -11.29 -4.50 -2.72
C GLU A 120 -11.29 -3.06 -3.23
N MET A 121 -10.18 -2.59 -3.82
CA MET A 121 -10.11 -1.23 -4.37
C MET A 121 -11.08 -1.04 -5.56
N LEU A 122 -11.27 -2.06 -6.39
CA LEU A 122 -12.28 -2.05 -7.46
C LEU A 122 -13.70 -1.94 -6.89
N TYR A 123 -14.01 -2.75 -5.87
CA TYR A 123 -15.31 -2.73 -5.20
C TYR A 123 -15.60 -1.37 -4.55
N GLU A 124 -14.62 -0.82 -3.82
CA GLU A 124 -14.71 0.53 -3.25
C GLU A 124 -14.90 1.61 -4.32
N GLY A 125 -14.29 1.43 -5.50
CA GLY A 125 -14.44 2.32 -6.65
C GLY A 125 -15.90 2.46 -7.12
N GLY A 126 -16.73 1.42 -6.89
CA GLY A 126 -18.17 1.46 -7.15
C GLY A 126 -18.94 2.49 -6.31
N SER A 127 -18.39 2.93 -5.18
CA SER A 127 -19.00 3.95 -4.31
C SER A 127 -18.73 5.39 -4.75
N TYR A 128 -18.02 5.58 -5.87
CA TYR A 128 -17.66 6.89 -6.42
C TYR A 128 -18.27 7.13 -7.79
N VAL A 129 -18.74 8.36 -7.99
CA VAL A 129 -19.18 8.91 -9.28
C VAL A 129 -18.11 9.89 -9.75
N LEU A 130 -17.79 9.85 -11.04
CA LEU A 130 -16.82 10.76 -11.63
C LEU A 130 -17.51 11.99 -12.20
N VAL A 131 -16.90 13.14 -11.96
CA VAL A 131 -17.22 14.40 -12.64
C VAL A 131 -15.99 14.79 -13.45
N GLU A 132 -16.16 14.87 -14.76
CA GLU A 132 -15.12 15.34 -15.65
C GLU A 132 -15.02 16.87 -15.57
N VAL A 133 -13.84 17.37 -15.21
CA VAL A 133 -13.56 18.82 -15.12
C VAL A 133 -12.87 19.29 -16.38
N VAL A 134 -11.85 18.54 -16.80
CA VAL A 134 -11.14 18.76 -18.05
C VAL A 134 -11.17 17.45 -18.84
N PRO A 135 -11.69 17.47 -20.07
CA PRO A 135 -11.79 16.28 -20.90
C PRO A 135 -10.46 15.50 -20.96
N CYS A 136 -10.53 14.22 -20.64
CA CYS A 136 -9.40 13.28 -20.67
C CYS A 136 -8.18 13.65 -19.77
N ARG A 137 -8.28 14.67 -18.91
CA ARG A 137 -7.15 15.14 -18.10
C ARG A 137 -7.45 15.23 -16.62
N GLU A 138 -8.62 15.72 -16.22
CA GLU A 138 -8.95 15.93 -14.81
C GLU A 138 -10.34 15.44 -14.47
N TYR A 139 -10.41 14.55 -13.47
CA TYR A 139 -11.63 13.95 -12.97
C TYR A 139 -11.74 14.16 -11.46
N ILE A 140 -12.94 14.44 -10.99
CA ILE A 140 -13.27 14.46 -9.56
C ILE A 140 -14.05 13.19 -9.23
N ALA A 141 -13.48 12.32 -8.39
CA ALA A 141 -14.17 11.19 -7.82
C ALA A 141 -14.96 11.63 -6.58
N ARG A 142 -16.28 11.72 -6.70
CA ARG A 142 -17.21 12.09 -5.62
C ARG A 142 -17.88 10.85 -5.04
N HIS A 143 -17.83 10.72 -3.72
CA HIS A 143 -18.50 9.62 -3.03
C HIS A 143 -20.03 9.77 -3.11
N VAL A 144 -20.74 8.70 -3.47
CA VAL A 144 -22.22 8.71 -3.67
C VAL A 144 -22.97 9.11 -2.40
N LYS A 145 -22.54 8.58 -1.25
CA LYS A 145 -23.16 8.88 0.05
C LYS A 145 -22.53 10.09 0.74
N LYS A 146 -22.44 11.23 0.05
CA LYS A 146 -21.82 12.46 0.61
C LYS A 146 -22.58 12.95 1.86
N ASP A 147 -23.91 12.86 1.83
CA ASP A 147 -24.79 13.42 2.88
C ASP A 147 -24.91 12.54 4.13
N SER A 148 -24.61 11.25 4.01
CA SER A 148 -24.62 10.30 5.12
C SER A 148 -23.27 10.20 5.85
N ARG A 149 -22.22 10.84 5.32
CA ARG A 149 -20.88 10.81 5.91
C ARG A 149 -20.65 12.02 6.79
N ASP A 150 -19.81 11.84 7.80
CA ASP A 150 -19.45 12.93 8.70
C ASP A 150 -18.85 14.11 7.93
N LYS A 151 -19.15 15.33 8.39
CA LYS A 151 -18.70 16.59 7.77
C LYS A 151 -17.17 16.73 7.67
N TRP A 152 -16.42 15.99 8.47
CA TRP A 152 -14.95 15.99 8.46
C TRP A 152 -14.36 15.01 7.44
N CYS A 153 -15.16 14.11 6.86
CA CYS A 153 -14.72 13.21 5.80
C CYS A 153 -14.55 13.97 4.48
N LYS A 154 -13.38 13.80 3.85
CA LYS A 154 -13.20 14.23 2.48
C LYS A 154 -14.00 13.30 1.56
N ASN A 155 -14.87 13.87 0.74
CA ASN A 155 -15.82 13.14 -0.09
C ASN A 155 -15.54 13.30 -1.59
N GLU A 156 -14.58 14.13 -1.97
CA GLU A 156 -14.22 14.44 -3.35
C GLU A 156 -12.71 14.33 -3.50
N PHE A 157 -12.27 13.62 -4.53
CA PHE A 157 -10.86 13.39 -4.83
C PHE A 157 -10.52 13.75 -6.27
N LEU A 158 -9.56 14.66 -6.46
CA LEU A 158 -9.00 14.99 -7.77
C LEU A 158 -8.06 13.89 -8.28
N VAL A 159 -8.34 13.42 -9.49
CA VAL A 159 -7.51 12.49 -10.25
C VAL A 159 -7.07 13.19 -11.53
N GLN A 160 -5.75 13.34 -11.69
CA GLN A 160 -5.12 13.91 -12.87
C GLN A 160 -4.56 12.80 -13.74
N VAL A 161 -4.81 12.89 -15.03
CA VAL A 161 -4.41 11.91 -16.05
C VAL A 161 -3.46 12.61 -17.02
N ASN A 162 -2.36 11.94 -17.35
CA ASN A 162 -1.43 12.43 -18.36
C ASN A 162 -2.03 12.32 -19.77
N GLU A 163 -1.50 13.06 -20.75
CA GLU A 163 -2.03 13.09 -22.13
C GLU A 163 -2.05 11.71 -22.81
N LEU A 164 -1.15 10.82 -22.42
CA LEU A 164 -1.04 9.46 -22.94
C LEU A 164 -1.83 8.42 -22.13
N ALA A 165 -2.55 8.84 -21.08
CA ALA A 165 -3.24 7.97 -20.12
C ALA A 165 -2.33 6.89 -19.48
N ASP A 166 -1.02 7.11 -19.47
CA ASP A 166 -0.01 6.19 -18.94
C ASP A 166 0.31 6.42 -17.46
N GLU A 167 -0.02 7.60 -16.94
CA GLU A 167 0.23 8.03 -15.57
C GLU A 167 -1.01 8.75 -15.03
N LEU A 168 -1.37 8.41 -13.79
CA LEU A 168 -2.56 8.89 -13.11
C LEU A 168 -2.16 9.28 -11.70
N LYS A 169 -2.36 10.53 -11.33
CA LYS A 169 -2.06 11.05 -10.00
C LYS A 169 -3.37 11.31 -9.27
N CYS A 170 -3.56 10.61 -8.15
CA CYS A 170 -4.70 10.86 -7.29
C CYS A 170 -4.23 11.60 -6.05
N GLU A 171 -4.96 12.64 -5.66
CA GLU A 171 -4.68 13.41 -4.44
C GLU A 171 -4.74 12.58 -3.15
N CYS A 172 -5.32 11.36 -3.17
CA CYS A 172 -5.34 10.48 -2.00
C CYS A 172 -3.95 9.93 -1.63
N GLY A 173 -2.98 10.00 -2.56
CA GLY A 173 -1.60 9.57 -2.37
C GLY A 173 -1.41 8.07 -2.13
N MET A 174 -2.41 7.25 -2.45
CA MET A 174 -2.36 5.81 -2.16
C MET A 174 -1.27 5.11 -2.97
N PHE A 175 -1.03 5.54 -4.21
CA PHE A 175 0.00 4.92 -5.04
C PHE A 175 1.40 5.23 -4.50
N GLU A 176 1.67 6.48 -4.15
CA GLU A 176 2.94 6.90 -3.58
C GLU A 176 3.21 6.24 -2.23
N HIS A 177 2.17 6.09 -1.40
CA HIS A 177 2.28 5.55 -0.06
C HIS A 177 2.26 4.01 0.01
N PHE A 178 1.45 3.35 -0.80
CA PHE A 178 1.25 1.89 -0.77
C PHE A 178 1.79 1.17 -2.01
N GLY A 179 1.95 1.87 -3.13
CA GLY A 179 2.43 1.30 -4.38
C GLY A 179 1.36 0.55 -5.18
N MET A 180 0.08 0.80 -4.90
CA MET A 180 -1.06 0.26 -5.65
C MET A 180 -2.01 1.40 -6.02
N VAL A 181 -2.66 1.26 -7.17
CA VAL A 181 -3.71 2.17 -7.65
C VAL A 181 -4.85 2.26 -6.63
N CYS A 182 -5.33 3.48 -6.36
CA CYS A 182 -6.49 3.71 -5.50
C CYS A 182 -7.83 3.42 -6.19
N SER A 183 -8.88 3.25 -5.40
CA SER A 183 -10.26 3.11 -5.89
C SER A 183 -10.71 4.29 -6.77
N HIS A 184 -10.25 5.51 -6.48
CA HIS A 184 -10.53 6.69 -7.31
C HIS A 184 -9.89 6.61 -8.69
N ALA A 185 -8.60 6.29 -8.75
CA ALA A 185 -7.88 6.18 -10.01
C ALA A 185 -8.35 4.97 -10.82
N LEU A 186 -8.67 3.84 -10.19
CA LEU A 186 -9.27 2.68 -10.86
C LEU A 186 -10.60 3.03 -11.51
N LYS A 187 -11.45 3.81 -10.82
CA LYS A 187 -12.73 4.25 -11.39
C LYS A 187 -12.51 5.09 -12.65
N VAL A 188 -11.51 5.98 -12.65
CA VAL A 188 -11.12 6.78 -13.83
C VAL A 188 -10.57 5.90 -14.96
N MET A 189 -9.72 4.92 -14.65
CA MET A 189 -9.19 3.97 -15.64
C MET A 189 -10.33 3.22 -16.35
N ILE A 190 -11.33 2.78 -15.60
CA ILE A 190 -12.52 2.10 -16.16
C ILE A 190 -13.32 3.05 -17.07
N GLN A 191 -13.51 4.31 -16.65
CA GLN A 191 -14.24 5.32 -17.44
C GLN A 191 -13.52 5.66 -18.75
N LEU A 192 -12.18 5.68 -18.74
CA LEU A 192 -11.35 5.87 -19.93
C LEU A 192 -11.27 4.61 -20.81
N GLY A 193 -11.87 3.50 -20.39
CA GLY A 193 -11.84 2.24 -21.13
C GLY A 193 -10.47 1.56 -21.16
N LEU A 194 -9.60 1.85 -20.19
CA LEU A 194 -8.30 1.20 -20.11
C LEU A 194 -8.47 -0.30 -19.83
N GLN A 195 -7.90 -1.11 -20.72
CA GLN A 195 -7.97 -2.57 -20.59
C GLN A 195 -6.87 -3.13 -19.69
N GLU A 196 -5.81 -2.35 -19.48
CA GLU A 196 -4.62 -2.77 -18.73
C GLU A 196 -4.26 -1.72 -17.70
N VAL A 197 -3.65 -2.16 -16.61
CA VAL A 197 -3.08 -1.26 -15.60
C VAL A 197 -1.79 -0.69 -16.21
N PRO A 198 -1.64 0.64 -16.31
CA PRO A 198 -0.44 1.24 -16.90
C PRO A 198 0.83 0.75 -16.21
N ALA A 199 1.88 0.46 -16.98
CA ALA A 199 3.13 -0.12 -16.44
C ALA A 199 3.77 0.74 -15.34
N LYS A 200 3.64 2.07 -15.42
CA LYS A 200 4.10 3.01 -14.38
C LYS A 200 3.42 2.80 -13.02
N HIS A 201 2.22 2.23 -13.02
CA HIS A 201 1.42 1.92 -11.83
C HIS A 201 1.57 0.49 -11.32
N VAL A 202 2.51 -0.27 -11.90
CA VAL A 202 2.82 -1.64 -11.48
C VAL A 202 4.23 -1.65 -10.87
N LEU A 203 4.31 -1.85 -9.55
CA LEU A 203 5.59 -2.03 -8.89
C LEU A 203 5.98 -3.52 -8.88
N LYS A 204 7.21 -3.83 -9.29
CA LYS A 204 7.74 -5.21 -9.34
C LYS A 204 7.65 -5.97 -8.00
N ARG A 205 7.76 -5.26 -6.87
CA ARG A 205 7.53 -5.82 -5.53
C ARG A 205 6.19 -6.57 -5.39
N TRP A 206 5.18 -6.13 -6.12
CA TRP A 206 3.81 -6.63 -6.01
C TRP A 206 3.47 -7.66 -7.08
N THR A 207 4.35 -7.87 -8.06
CA THR A 207 4.14 -8.81 -9.16
C THR A 207 4.50 -10.24 -8.76
N ARG A 208 4.03 -11.20 -9.56
CA ARG A 208 4.38 -12.63 -9.39
C ARG A 208 5.89 -12.89 -9.47
N ASP A 209 6.60 -12.05 -10.21
CA ASP A 209 8.04 -12.14 -10.47
C ASP A 209 8.89 -11.29 -9.49
N ALA A 210 8.34 -10.99 -8.31
CA ALA A 210 9.01 -10.16 -7.31
C ALA A 210 10.38 -10.71 -6.85
N ARG A 211 10.59 -12.04 -6.96
CA ARG A 211 11.82 -12.73 -6.55
C ARG A 211 12.95 -12.68 -7.59
N ASP A 212 12.69 -12.22 -8.82
CA ASP A 212 13.68 -12.22 -9.91
C ASP A 212 14.81 -11.17 -9.73
N ILE A 213 14.78 -10.36 -8.66
CA ILE A 213 15.83 -9.37 -8.32
C ILE A 213 16.34 -9.65 -6.90
N LEU A 214 16.71 -10.91 -6.62
CA LEU A 214 17.56 -11.16 -5.46
C LEU A 214 19.00 -10.76 -5.84
N PRO A 215 19.67 -9.91 -5.02
CA PRO A 215 21.11 -9.77 -5.10
C PRO A 215 21.77 -11.16 -5.10
N PRO A 216 22.85 -11.38 -5.86
CA PRO A 216 23.48 -12.71 -6.00
C PRO A 216 23.80 -13.41 -4.67
N GLU A 217 24.00 -12.61 -3.62
CA GLU A 217 24.28 -13.02 -2.25
C GLU A 217 23.14 -13.85 -1.62
N PHE A 218 21.88 -13.62 -1.99
CA PHE A 218 20.71 -14.33 -1.46
C PHE A 218 20.26 -15.53 -2.30
N ILE A 219 20.90 -15.77 -3.45
CA ILE A 219 20.58 -16.91 -4.34
C ILE A 219 21.08 -18.24 -3.73
N ARG A 220 22.09 -18.18 -2.84
CA ARG A 220 22.72 -19.37 -2.25
C ARG A 220 21.78 -20.21 -1.38
N SER A 221 20.78 -19.60 -0.74
CA SER A 221 19.85 -20.31 0.17
C SER A 221 18.83 -21.22 -0.54
N GLN A 222 18.77 -21.21 -1.88
CA GLN A 222 17.85 -22.04 -2.66
C GLN A 222 18.50 -23.27 -3.29
N LYS A 223 19.83 -23.43 -3.20
CA LYS A 223 20.54 -24.56 -3.85
C LYS A 223 20.74 -25.79 -2.96
N ASP A 224 20.35 -25.75 -1.70
CA ASP A 224 20.55 -26.88 -0.77
C ASP A 224 19.33 -27.83 -0.68
N GLN A 225 18.52 -27.90 -1.74
CA GLN A 225 17.47 -28.92 -1.91
C GLN A 225 17.52 -29.50 -3.33
N GLU A 226 18.60 -30.23 -3.64
CA GLU A 226 18.60 -31.35 -4.60
C GLU A 226 19.01 -32.63 -3.88
#